data_AF-A0A5J5BVQ3-F1
#
_entry.id   AF-A0A5J5BVQ3-F1
#
_cell.length_a   1.000
_cell.length_b   1.000
_cell.length_c   1.000
_cell.angle_alpha   90.00
_cell.angle_beta   90.00
_cell.angle_gamma   90.00
#
_symmetry.space_group_name_H-M   'P 1'
#
loop_
_entity.id
_entity.type
_entity.pdbx_description
1 polymer ?
#
loop_
_entity_poly.entity_id
_entity_poly.type
_entity_poly.pdbx_seq_one_letter_code
_entity_poly.pdbx_strand_id
1 'polypeptide(L)'
;MRKGTKRKASHKEEGKSTEETSKEPSKSAEETDQEPSKSTEETQKESSKAATRAKRVKASKPKSEPEFFPEKRNLEDLWQQVFPVGTEWDQLDLVYQYKWNFSNLENAFEEGGELYAQKSYLFGCTEPQLVFFKGEGKVTCIPVVVAVVSPFPPSDKIGINSVQREAEEILPMKQMKMDWVPYIPLEDRDSQVERLKSQIFILSCTQRRAGLKHLKLEHVKKFEYCLPYFYQPLQEDELEQNTIVQIIFPAEPKPVFCEFDWDLDELEEFTDKLVEEEELSEDQKDAFKDFVQEKVREGKKANREAREARKKALEEMSEETKDAFQNMRFYKFYPVPTPDTPDVSNVKMLLSNLSGV
;
A
#
# COMPACT_ATOMS: atom_id res chain seq x y z
N MET A 1 -8.22 63.21 -20.24
CA MET A 1 -8.79 64.30 -19.39
C MET A 1 -9.40 63.70 -18.12
N ARG A 2 -9.60 64.55 -17.09
CA ARG A 2 -10.46 64.43 -15.88
C ARG A 2 -11.35 63.17 -15.67
N LYS A 3 -11.26 62.62 -14.44
CA LYS A 3 -12.35 62.26 -13.46
C LYS A 3 -13.45 61.24 -13.86
N GLY A 4 -14.08 60.48 -12.95
CA GLY A 4 -13.78 60.26 -11.52
C GLY A 4 -14.99 60.07 -10.58
N THR A 5 -15.07 58.89 -9.94
CA THR A 5 -15.47 58.63 -8.53
C THR A 5 -16.79 59.15 -7.92
N LYS A 6 -17.63 58.21 -7.42
CA LYS A 6 -18.40 58.22 -6.13
C LYS A 6 -18.79 56.75 -5.82
N ARG A 7 -18.60 56.17 -4.62
CA ARG A 7 -19.19 56.40 -3.27
C ARG A 7 -20.69 56.00 -3.19
N LYS A 8 -21.23 55.41 -2.11
CA LYS A 8 -20.77 55.34 -0.70
C LYS A 8 -21.50 54.22 0.11
N ALA A 9 -20.84 53.69 1.17
CA ALA A 9 -21.41 53.32 2.49
C ALA A 9 -22.52 52.23 2.63
N SER A 10 -22.85 51.70 3.81
CA SER A 10 -22.08 51.13 4.96
C SER A 10 -23.01 50.98 6.18
N HIS A 11 -22.93 49.89 6.97
CA HIS A 11 -23.29 49.93 8.40
C HIS A 11 -22.45 48.92 9.21
N LYS A 12 -22.45 49.08 10.55
CA LYS A 12 -21.46 48.55 11.49
C LYS A 12 -22.04 48.51 12.91
N GLU A 13 -21.85 47.39 13.62
CA GLU A 13 -21.74 47.21 15.09
C GLU A 13 -21.37 45.72 15.31
N GLU A 14 -20.35 45.26 16.04
CA GLU A 14 -19.69 45.60 17.32
C GLU A 14 -20.17 44.82 18.56
N GLY A 15 -19.25 44.03 19.10
CA GLY A 15 -19.27 43.36 20.41
C GLY A 15 -17.83 42.91 20.70
N LYS A 16 -17.28 43.19 21.89
CA LYS A 16 -15.81 43.21 22.10
C LYS A 16 -15.38 42.85 23.54
N SER A 17 -14.38 41.98 23.63
CA SER A 17 -13.35 41.86 24.69
C SER A 17 -12.09 41.24 24.02
N THR A 18 -10.81 41.63 24.15
CA THR A 18 -9.94 42.30 25.15
C THR A 18 -9.82 41.56 26.49
N GLU A 19 -8.62 41.25 27.01
CA GLU A 19 -7.24 41.40 26.51
C GLU A 19 -6.38 40.22 27.08
N GLU A 20 -5.14 39.95 26.66
CA GLU A 20 -3.91 40.70 27.00
C GLU A 20 -2.80 40.56 25.94
N THR A 21 -1.76 41.39 26.05
CA THR A 21 -0.61 41.46 25.13
C THR A 21 0.73 41.44 25.89
N SER A 22 1.73 40.73 25.37
CA SER A 22 3.15 41.06 25.61
C SER A 22 3.91 41.06 24.27
N LYS A 23 4.94 41.91 24.12
CA LYS A 23 5.41 42.37 22.80
C LYS A 23 6.88 42.82 22.77
N GLU A 24 7.59 42.42 21.71
CA GLU A 24 8.73 43.16 21.09
C GLU A 24 10.04 43.34 21.91
N PRO A 25 11.17 43.88 21.34
CA PRO A 25 11.42 44.36 19.96
C PRO A 25 12.78 44.01 19.25
N SER A 26 12.75 44.01 17.90
CA SER A 26 13.82 44.50 16.95
C SER A 26 15.18 43.74 16.88
N LYS A 27 16.05 43.79 15.84
CA LYS A 27 16.16 44.42 14.47
C LYS A 27 17.21 43.57 13.65
N SER A 28 17.68 43.77 12.41
CA SER A 28 17.61 44.73 11.26
C SER A 28 17.73 43.93 9.91
N ALA A 29 17.71 44.40 8.64
CA ALA A 29 18.04 45.67 7.94
C ALA A 29 19.56 45.95 7.76
N GLU A 30 20.14 46.46 6.65
CA GLU A 30 19.73 46.94 5.28
C GLU A 30 21.05 47.08 4.41
N GLU A 31 21.16 47.16 3.07
CA GLU A 31 20.47 46.59 1.88
C GLU A 31 21.30 46.88 0.55
N THR A 32 21.00 46.21 -0.60
CA THR A 32 21.22 46.60 -2.05
C THR A 32 22.67 46.90 -2.62
N ASP A 33 23.02 47.05 -3.93
CA ASP A 33 22.30 46.98 -5.25
C ASP A 33 23.20 46.72 -6.53
N GLN A 34 22.53 46.55 -7.69
CA GLN A 34 22.84 46.98 -9.09
C GLN A 34 23.98 46.41 -10.00
N GLU A 35 23.53 45.85 -11.13
CA GLU A 35 24.12 45.96 -12.51
C GLU A 35 23.57 47.27 -13.18
N PRO A 36 24.08 47.83 -14.33
CA PRO A 36 23.88 47.19 -15.65
C PRO A 36 24.81 47.59 -16.85
N SER A 37 24.56 46.94 -17.99
CA SER A 37 24.38 47.55 -19.35
C SER A 37 25.40 47.37 -20.49
N LYS A 38 24.86 47.45 -21.72
CA LYS A 38 25.37 46.99 -23.03
C LYS A 38 26.24 48.02 -23.79
N SER A 39 27.03 47.53 -24.74
CA SER A 39 27.08 48.11 -26.10
C SER A 39 27.40 47.04 -27.17
N THR A 40 27.07 47.33 -28.43
CA THR A 40 27.21 46.46 -29.61
C THR A 40 27.95 47.19 -30.72
N GLU A 41 28.77 46.49 -31.50
CA GLU A 41 29.03 46.88 -32.91
C GLU A 41 29.49 45.68 -33.76
N GLU A 42 29.10 45.68 -35.04
CA GLU A 42 29.53 44.71 -36.05
C GLU A 42 30.36 45.41 -37.14
N THR A 43 31.42 44.78 -37.66
CA THR A 43 31.90 45.04 -39.03
C THR A 43 32.67 43.83 -39.59
N GLN A 44 32.97 43.84 -40.89
CA GLN A 44 33.09 42.62 -41.70
C GLN A 44 34.50 42.31 -42.26
N LYS A 45 34.66 41.03 -42.64
CA LYS A 45 35.39 40.49 -43.82
C LYS A 45 36.94 40.39 -43.87
N GLU A 46 37.37 39.17 -44.24
CA GLU A 46 38.42 38.82 -45.24
C GLU A 46 39.87 39.35 -45.03
N SER A 47 40.94 38.54 -44.88
CA SER A 47 41.27 37.37 -45.70
C SER A 47 42.65 36.71 -45.39
N SER A 48 42.73 35.39 -45.67
CA SER A 48 43.91 34.65 -46.17
C SER A 48 45.07 34.18 -45.24
N LYS A 49 45.66 33.05 -45.67
CA LYS A 49 47.04 32.53 -45.40
C LYS A 49 47.44 32.07 -43.98
N ALA A 50 46.96 30.86 -43.67
CA ALA A 50 47.74 29.69 -43.24
C ALA A 50 49.11 29.87 -42.53
N ALA A 51 49.20 29.34 -41.31
CA ALA A 51 50.44 28.90 -40.67
C ALA A 51 50.28 27.46 -40.14
N THR A 52 51.16 26.54 -40.54
CA THR A 52 51.08 25.11 -40.20
C THR A 52 51.60 24.83 -38.79
N ARG A 53 50.71 24.49 -37.85
CA ARG A 53 51.08 24.15 -36.46
C ARG A 53 51.41 22.66 -36.33
N ALA A 54 52.58 22.35 -35.78
CA ALA A 54 53.12 20.98 -35.73
C ALA A 54 52.28 20.00 -34.89
N LYS A 55 52.31 18.71 -35.26
CA LYS A 55 51.66 17.61 -34.52
C LYS A 55 52.26 17.46 -33.13
N ARG A 56 51.49 17.73 -32.07
CA ARG A 56 51.82 17.32 -30.70
C ARG A 56 51.53 15.82 -30.55
N VAL A 57 52.57 15.01 -30.39
CA VAL A 57 52.42 13.58 -30.11
C VAL A 57 51.70 13.42 -28.76
N LYS A 58 50.57 12.69 -28.77
CA LYS A 58 49.75 12.45 -27.59
C LYS A 58 50.14 11.09 -27.02
N ALA A 59 50.81 11.07 -25.88
CA ALA A 59 51.20 9.83 -25.22
C ALA A 59 49.95 8.98 -24.91
N SER A 60 50.01 7.70 -25.27
CA SER A 60 48.96 6.72 -24.98
C SER A 60 48.93 6.44 -23.47
N LYS A 61 47.81 6.74 -22.81
CA LYS A 61 47.52 6.09 -21.52
C LYS A 61 47.42 4.57 -21.73
N PRO A 62 47.83 3.73 -20.77
CA PRO A 62 47.50 2.31 -20.82
C PRO A 62 45.97 2.16 -20.87
N LYS A 63 45.48 1.16 -21.61
CA LYS A 63 44.10 0.71 -21.44
C LYS A 63 43.99 0.10 -20.04
N SER A 64 43.04 0.58 -19.24
CA SER A 64 42.50 -0.23 -18.16
C SER A 64 41.84 -1.47 -18.78
N GLU A 65 41.95 -2.61 -18.12
CA GLU A 65 41.09 -3.76 -18.42
C GLU A 65 39.63 -3.34 -18.19
N PRO A 66 38.67 -3.82 -18.99
CA PRO A 66 37.27 -3.53 -18.76
C PRO A 66 36.84 -4.22 -17.46
N GLU A 67 36.34 -3.45 -16.49
CA GLU A 67 35.62 -4.03 -15.35
C GLU A 67 34.40 -4.76 -15.88
N PHE A 68 34.43 -6.09 -15.82
CA PHE A 68 33.28 -6.93 -16.17
C PHE A 68 32.27 -6.86 -15.04
N PHE A 69 31.45 -5.80 -15.05
CA PHE A 69 30.21 -5.76 -14.30
C PHE A 69 29.32 -6.91 -14.81
N PRO A 70 28.80 -7.78 -13.94
CA PRO A 70 27.79 -8.75 -14.35
C PRO A 70 26.63 -8.03 -15.04
N GLU A 71 26.21 -8.54 -16.19
CA GLU A 71 25.03 -8.04 -16.88
C GLU A 71 23.82 -8.26 -15.96
N LYS A 72 23.07 -7.18 -15.68
CA LYS A 72 21.89 -7.26 -14.82
C LYS A 72 20.86 -8.16 -15.47
N ARG A 73 20.29 -9.09 -14.71
CA ARG A 73 19.25 -9.98 -15.24
C ARG A 73 17.98 -9.16 -15.47
N ASN A 74 17.26 -9.42 -16.55
CA ASN A 74 16.18 -8.53 -17.03
C ASN A 74 15.06 -8.29 -15.98
N LEU A 75 14.88 -9.25 -15.06
CA LEU A 75 13.89 -9.24 -13.98
C LEU A 75 14.52 -9.05 -12.57
N GLU A 76 15.81 -8.72 -12.45
CA GLU A 76 16.56 -8.70 -11.19
C GLU A 76 15.97 -7.76 -10.11
N ASP A 77 15.37 -6.65 -10.54
CA ASP A 77 14.74 -5.67 -9.65
C ASP A 77 13.21 -5.84 -9.53
N LEU A 78 12.62 -6.89 -10.11
CA LEU A 78 11.17 -7.13 -10.08
C LEU A 78 10.63 -7.11 -8.65
N TRP A 79 11.29 -7.80 -7.73
CA TRP A 79 10.91 -7.83 -6.30
C TRP A 79 11.07 -6.47 -5.60
N GLN A 80 11.89 -5.56 -6.14
CA GLN A 80 12.12 -4.21 -5.59
C GLN A 80 11.11 -3.19 -6.12
N GLN A 81 10.57 -3.40 -7.32
CA GLN A 81 9.50 -2.56 -7.90
C GLN A 81 8.12 -2.90 -7.31
N VAL A 82 7.90 -4.15 -6.94
CA VAL A 82 6.70 -4.62 -6.23
C VAL A 82 6.60 -3.92 -4.87
N PHE A 83 5.47 -3.25 -4.58
CA PHE A 83 5.27 -2.59 -3.29
C PHE A 83 5.04 -3.62 -2.16
N PRO A 84 5.79 -3.55 -1.05
CA PRO A 84 5.53 -4.37 0.13
C PRO A 84 4.32 -3.81 0.90
N VAL A 85 3.15 -4.37 0.61
CA VAL A 85 1.87 -4.08 1.28
C VAL A 85 1.94 -4.56 2.74
N GLY A 86 1.21 -3.90 3.64
CA GLY A 86 1.15 -4.31 5.06
C GLY A 86 2.50 -4.25 5.80
N THR A 87 3.36 -3.31 5.42
CA THR A 87 4.71 -3.16 6.00
C THR A 87 4.87 -1.79 6.66
N GLU A 88 5.36 -1.76 7.90
CA GLU A 88 5.52 -0.52 8.66
C GLU A 88 6.54 0.44 8.02
N TRP A 89 6.22 1.75 8.01
CA TRP A 89 6.96 2.75 7.22
C TRP A 89 8.35 3.12 7.74
N ASP A 90 8.71 2.66 8.91
CA ASP A 90 10.07 2.65 9.49
C ASP A 90 10.79 1.31 9.23
N GLN A 91 10.06 0.19 9.25
CA GLN A 91 10.58 -1.12 8.86
C GLN A 91 10.92 -1.25 7.36
N LEU A 92 10.29 -0.48 6.46
CA LEU A 92 10.57 -0.50 5.02
C LEU A 92 12.06 -0.40 4.68
N ASP A 93 12.83 0.47 5.36
CA ASP A 93 14.27 0.61 5.10
C ASP A 93 15.05 -0.67 5.49
N LEU A 94 14.53 -1.44 6.46
CA LEU A 94 15.12 -2.69 6.95
C LEU A 94 14.88 -3.86 5.99
N VAL A 95 13.82 -3.83 5.17
CA VAL A 95 13.57 -4.87 4.15
C VAL A 95 14.75 -4.97 3.19
N TYR A 96 15.29 -3.82 2.77
CA TYR A 96 16.40 -3.69 1.84
C TYR A 96 17.80 -3.73 2.52
N GLN A 97 17.88 -4.05 3.82
CA GLN A 97 19.17 -4.14 4.54
C GLN A 97 20.08 -5.27 4.03
N TYR A 98 19.50 -6.28 3.38
CA TYR A 98 20.18 -7.44 2.81
C TYR A 98 20.00 -7.47 1.29
N LYS A 99 21.01 -7.98 0.57
CA LYS A 99 20.93 -8.24 -0.88
C LYS A 99 20.17 -9.55 -1.14
N TRP A 100 18.87 -9.54 -0.92
CA TRP A 100 18.01 -10.69 -1.15
C TRP A 100 18.06 -11.16 -2.60
N ASN A 101 18.24 -12.47 -2.80
CA ASN A 101 18.27 -13.10 -4.11
C ASN A 101 16.88 -13.67 -4.44
N PHE A 102 16.26 -13.20 -5.52
CA PHE A 102 14.96 -13.68 -6.02
C PHE A 102 15.06 -14.41 -7.36
N SER A 103 16.21 -15.06 -7.65
CA SER A 103 16.38 -15.84 -8.89
C SER A 103 15.31 -16.92 -9.09
N ASN A 104 14.70 -17.43 -8.03
CA ASN A 104 13.54 -18.33 -8.12
C ASN A 104 12.27 -17.67 -8.66
N LEU A 105 12.03 -16.39 -8.38
CA LEU A 105 10.94 -15.60 -8.97
C LEU A 105 11.22 -15.32 -10.46
N GLU A 106 12.46 -14.97 -10.78
CA GLU A 106 12.88 -14.64 -12.15
C GLU A 106 12.80 -15.89 -13.05
N ASN A 107 13.40 -17.01 -12.61
CA ASN A 107 13.33 -18.30 -13.30
C ASN A 107 11.89 -18.81 -13.49
N ALA A 108 10.92 -18.38 -12.67
CA ALA A 108 9.51 -18.75 -12.84
C ALA A 108 8.87 -18.07 -14.07
N PHE A 109 9.41 -16.95 -14.54
CA PHE A 109 8.99 -16.24 -15.77
C PHE A 109 9.86 -16.54 -17.00
N GLU A 110 10.96 -17.28 -16.84
CA GLU A 110 11.81 -17.77 -17.94
C GLU A 110 11.24 -19.04 -18.60
N GLU A 111 11.79 -19.44 -19.76
CA GLU A 111 11.27 -20.57 -20.53
C GLU A 111 11.31 -21.89 -19.73
N GLY A 112 10.13 -22.46 -19.48
CA GLY A 112 9.94 -23.66 -18.65
C GLY A 112 9.58 -23.38 -17.19
N GLY A 113 9.54 -22.12 -16.76
CA GLY A 113 9.05 -21.71 -15.44
C GLY A 113 7.52 -21.80 -15.29
N GLU A 114 7.03 -21.89 -14.05
CA GLU A 114 5.60 -22.08 -13.73
C GLU A 114 4.69 -20.90 -14.14
N LEU A 115 5.28 -19.71 -14.32
CA LEU A 115 4.61 -18.48 -14.73
C LEU A 115 4.98 -18.07 -16.17
N TYR A 116 5.68 -18.94 -16.91
CA TYR A 116 6.08 -18.68 -18.29
C TYR A 116 4.86 -18.48 -19.20
N ALA A 117 4.86 -17.38 -19.95
CA ALA A 117 3.74 -16.90 -20.76
C ALA A 117 2.39 -16.73 -19.99
N GLN A 118 2.41 -16.68 -18.65
CA GLN A 118 1.22 -16.47 -17.82
C GLN A 118 1.04 -15.01 -17.42
N LYS A 119 -0.16 -14.48 -17.64
CA LYS A 119 -0.52 -13.15 -17.13
C LYS A 119 -0.62 -13.20 -15.60
N SER A 120 0.21 -12.40 -14.95
CA SER A 120 0.52 -12.53 -13.52
C SER A 120 0.51 -11.18 -12.81
N TYR A 121 -0.11 -11.14 -11.64
CA TYR A 121 -0.28 -9.94 -10.81
C TYR A 121 0.47 -10.13 -9.49
N LEU A 122 1.51 -9.32 -9.24
CA LEU A 122 2.46 -9.50 -8.14
C LEU A 122 2.27 -8.42 -7.08
N PHE A 123 2.12 -8.84 -5.83
CA PHE A 123 2.18 -7.94 -4.67
C PHE A 123 3.24 -8.42 -3.68
N GLY A 124 3.77 -7.49 -2.89
CA GLY A 124 4.77 -7.77 -1.87
C GLY A 124 4.14 -7.77 -0.50
N CYS A 125 4.75 -8.50 0.43
CA CYS A 125 4.53 -8.36 1.85
C CYS A 125 5.85 -8.61 2.59
N THR A 126 5.86 -8.43 3.91
CA THR A 126 7.00 -8.83 4.75
C THR A 126 6.56 -9.76 5.86
N GLU A 127 7.39 -10.76 6.14
CA GLU A 127 7.20 -11.66 7.29
C GLU A 127 8.32 -11.39 8.32
N PRO A 128 8.04 -10.71 9.43
CA PRO A 128 8.98 -10.55 10.53
C PRO A 128 9.25 -11.89 11.21
N GLN A 129 10.48 -12.38 11.10
CA GLN A 129 10.90 -13.66 11.68
C GLN A 129 12.21 -13.52 12.46
N LEU A 130 12.36 -14.30 13.53
CA LEU A 130 13.62 -14.42 14.26
C LEU A 130 14.56 -15.36 13.50
N VAL A 131 15.53 -14.80 12.78
CA VAL A 131 16.51 -15.55 11.99
C VAL A 131 17.91 -15.40 12.58
N PHE A 132 18.72 -16.46 12.47
CA PHE A 132 20.11 -16.46 12.90
C PHE A 132 21.03 -16.20 11.70
N PHE A 133 21.89 -15.18 11.80
CA PHE A 133 22.85 -14.83 10.76
C PHE A 133 24.21 -14.48 11.39
N LYS A 134 25.28 -15.09 10.88
CA LYS A 134 26.67 -14.92 11.37
C LYS A 134 26.84 -15.16 12.89
N GLY A 135 25.93 -15.92 13.51
CA GLY A 135 25.91 -16.27 14.93
C GLY A 135 24.96 -15.42 15.79
N GLU A 136 24.43 -14.33 15.25
CA GLU A 136 23.49 -13.43 15.95
C GLU A 136 22.04 -13.75 15.57
N GLY A 137 21.15 -13.84 16.55
CA GLY A 137 19.71 -13.97 16.33
C GLY A 137 19.07 -12.58 16.21
N LYS A 138 18.45 -12.28 15.07
CA LYS A 138 17.87 -10.96 14.76
C LYS A 138 16.48 -11.10 14.17
N VAL A 139 15.50 -10.35 14.71
CA VAL A 139 14.20 -10.17 14.07
C VAL A 139 14.40 -9.42 12.76
N THR A 140 14.00 -10.05 11.65
CA THR A 140 14.21 -9.56 10.28
C THR A 140 12.91 -9.65 9.52
N CYS A 141 12.51 -8.53 8.90
CA CYS A 141 11.37 -8.47 7.99
C CYS A 141 11.81 -9.07 6.64
N ILE A 142 11.47 -10.34 6.41
CA ILE A 142 11.81 -11.06 5.19
C ILE A 142 10.85 -10.57 4.09
N PRO A 143 11.33 -10.03 2.95
CA PRO A 143 10.46 -9.74 1.82
C PRO A 143 9.91 -11.03 1.23
N VAL A 144 8.62 -11.01 0.89
CA VAL A 144 7.92 -12.08 0.19
C VAL A 144 7.20 -11.48 -1.00
N VAL A 145 7.27 -12.14 -2.15
CA VAL A 145 6.51 -11.74 -3.35
C VAL A 145 5.46 -12.81 -3.61
N VAL A 146 4.19 -12.40 -3.69
CA VAL A 146 3.08 -13.27 -4.08
C VAL A 146 2.68 -12.94 -5.51
N ALA A 147 2.73 -13.93 -6.40
CA ALA A 147 2.24 -13.82 -7.78
C ALA A 147 0.89 -14.52 -7.91
N VAL A 148 -0.09 -13.82 -8.49
CA VAL A 148 -1.44 -14.32 -8.77
C VAL A 148 -1.61 -14.47 -10.28
N VAL A 149 -1.75 -15.70 -10.77
CA VAL A 149 -2.04 -15.96 -12.19
C VAL A 149 -3.52 -15.69 -12.45
N SER A 150 -3.80 -14.74 -13.34
CA SER A 150 -5.17 -14.31 -13.66
C SER A 150 -5.22 -13.55 -15.00
N PRO A 151 -6.27 -13.72 -15.83
CA PRO A 151 -6.47 -12.91 -17.04
C PRO A 151 -6.85 -11.44 -16.74
N PHE A 152 -7.30 -11.10 -15.53
CA PHE A 152 -7.69 -9.75 -15.11
C PHE A 152 -7.12 -9.38 -13.72
N PRO A 153 -7.08 -8.09 -13.32
CA PRO A 153 -6.58 -7.69 -12.01
C PRO A 153 -7.36 -8.40 -10.89
N PRO A 154 -6.71 -9.15 -9.99
CA PRO A 154 -7.40 -10.08 -9.08
C PRO A 154 -8.17 -9.36 -7.94
N SER A 155 -7.97 -8.05 -7.78
CA SER A 155 -8.77 -7.17 -6.91
C SER A 155 -8.59 -5.71 -7.30
N ASP A 156 -9.57 -4.85 -7.03
CA ASP A 156 -9.42 -3.38 -6.99
C ASP A 156 -9.53 -2.81 -5.56
N LYS A 157 -9.51 -3.69 -4.54
CA LYS A 157 -9.74 -3.40 -3.12
C LYS A 157 -8.56 -3.80 -2.22
N ILE A 158 -8.50 -3.15 -1.07
CA ILE A 158 -7.56 -3.37 0.03
C ILE A 158 -8.39 -3.72 1.27
N GLY A 159 -8.07 -4.86 1.89
CA GLY A 159 -8.49 -5.22 3.24
C GLY A 159 -7.61 -4.52 4.28
N ILE A 160 -8.13 -4.20 5.46
CA ILE A 160 -7.39 -3.48 6.51
C ILE A 160 -7.63 -4.12 7.87
N ASN A 161 -6.78 -5.09 8.21
CA ASN A 161 -6.96 -5.98 9.36
C ASN A 161 -6.02 -5.60 10.49
N SER A 162 -6.45 -4.57 11.22
CA SER A 162 -5.79 -4.15 12.45
C SER A 162 -6.36 -4.91 13.63
N VAL A 163 -5.48 -5.48 14.45
CA VAL A 163 -5.81 -6.20 15.70
C VAL A 163 -6.58 -5.35 16.73
N GLN A 164 -6.73 -4.04 16.48
CA GLN A 164 -7.45 -3.08 17.32
C GLN A 164 -8.82 -2.67 16.77
N ARG A 165 -9.41 -3.45 15.84
CA ARG A 165 -10.68 -3.15 15.18
C ARG A 165 -11.64 -4.34 15.19
N GLU A 166 -12.92 -4.04 15.37
CA GLU A 166 -14.04 -4.99 15.39
C GLU A 166 -14.31 -5.63 14.03
N ALA A 167 -14.00 -4.92 12.93
CA ALA A 167 -14.31 -5.37 11.57
C ALA A 167 -13.23 -4.94 10.56
N GLU A 168 -13.08 -5.74 9.51
CA GLU A 168 -12.25 -5.44 8.35
C GLU A 168 -12.78 -4.22 7.58
N GLU A 169 -11.90 -3.23 7.33
CA GLU A 169 -12.26 -2.05 6.53
C GLU A 169 -11.83 -2.20 5.07
N ILE A 170 -12.69 -2.77 4.23
CA ILE A 170 -12.44 -2.96 2.79
C ILE A 170 -12.53 -1.61 2.05
N LEU A 171 -11.41 -1.11 1.52
CA LEU A 171 -11.32 0.16 0.77
C LEU A 171 -10.87 -0.04 -0.68
N PRO A 172 -11.35 0.77 -1.66
CA PRO A 172 -10.78 0.76 -3.01
C PRO A 172 -9.30 1.16 -3.01
N MET A 173 -8.44 0.40 -3.72
CA MET A 173 -6.98 0.62 -3.82
C MET A 173 -6.60 2.07 -4.12
N LYS A 174 -7.40 2.75 -4.96
CA LYS A 174 -7.21 4.13 -5.38
C LYS A 174 -7.29 5.14 -4.23
N GLN A 175 -8.03 4.85 -3.15
CA GLN A 175 -8.02 5.69 -1.94
C GLN A 175 -6.67 5.62 -1.20
N MET A 176 -6.06 4.42 -1.19
CA MET A 176 -4.72 4.16 -0.67
C MET A 176 -3.60 4.54 -1.67
N LYS A 177 -3.95 5.15 -2.81
CA LYS A 177 -3.05 5.50 -3.92
C LYS A 177 -2.26 4.31 -4.48
N MET A 178 -2.88 3.14 -4.42
CA MET A 178 -2.39 1.88 -4.99
C MET A 178 -3.12 1.58 -6.30
N ASP A 179 -2.43 0.96 -7.25
CA ASP A 179 -3.01 0.42 -8.49
C ASP A 179 -2.12 -0.68 -9.07
N TRP A 180 -2.67 -1.52 -9.95
CA TRP A 180 -1.93 -2.56 -10.67
C TRP A 180 -1.31 -1.98 -11.94
N VAL A 181 0.00 -1.73 -11.91
CA VAL A 181 0.75 -1.15 -13.03
C VAL A 181 1.51 -2.24 -13.80
N PRO A 182 1.69 -2.13 -15.12
CA PRO A 182 2.56 -3.05 -15.85
C PRO A 182 4.00 -2.92 -15.36
N TYR A 183 4.65 -4.05 -15.09
CA TYR A 183 6.10 -4.05 -14.90
C TYR A 183 6.81 -3.83 -16.24
N ILE A 184 7.94 -3.14 -16.19
CA ILE A 184 8.81 -2.85 -17.33
C ILE A 184 10.16 -3.53 -17.04
N PRO A 185 10.50 -4.63 -17.75
CA PRO A 185 11.80 -5.28 -17.65
C PRO A 185 12.96 -4.31 -17.89
N LEU A 186 14.12 -4.58 -17.30
CA LEU A 186 15.26 -3.67 -17.33
C LEU A 186 15.73 -3.33 -18.76
N GLU A 187 15.65 -4.28 -19.69
CA GLU A 187 15.96 -4.10 -21.12
C GLU A 187 14.96 -3.19 -21.86
N ASP A 188 13.71 -3.13 -21.39
CA ASP A 188 12.60 -2.42 -22.03
C ASP A 188 12.39 -0.98 -21.52
N ARG A 189 13.20 -0.49 -20.58
CA ARG A 189 12.97 0.82 -19.93
C ARG A 189 13.21 2.03 -20.84
N ASP A 190 13.97 1.86 -21.92
CA ASP A 190 14.14 2.87 -22.96
C ASP A 190 13.05 2.76 -24.07
N SER A 191 12.18 1.75 -24.03
CA SER A 191 11.07 1.56 -24.99
C SER A 191 9.86 2.44 -24.65
N GLN A 192 9.04 2.75 -25.67
CA GLN A 192 7.76 3.44 -25.45
C GLN A 192 6.75 2.52 -24.75
N VAL A 193 6.50 2.78 -23.46
CA VAL A 193 5.65 1.97 -22.56
C VAL A 193 4.30 1.59 -23.15
N GLU A 194 3.65 2.49 -23.89
CA GLU A 194 2.34 2.25 -24.56
C GLU A 194 2.34 1.09 -25.57
N ARG A 195 3.52 0.59 -25.99
CA ARG A 195 3.68 -0.50 -26.96
C ARG A 195 4.03 -1.83 -26.31
N LEU A 196 4.32 -1.86 -25.00
CA LEU A 196 4.73 -3.07 -24.29
C LEU A 196 3.50 -3.94 -23.98
N LYS A 197 3.51 -5.19 -24.47
CA LYS A 197 2.53 -6.21 -24.09
C LYS A 197 2.91 -6.88 -22.77
N SER A 198 2.95 -6.09 -21.69
CA SER A 198 3.32 -6.59 -20.36
C SER A 198 2.36 -7.70 -19.90
N GLN A 199 2.95 -8.84 -19.52
CA GLN A 199 2.25 -9.97 -18.91
C GLN A 199 2.36 -9.93 -17.38
N ILE A 200 3.43 -9.33 -16.87
CA ILE A 200 3.68 -9.10 -15.45
C ILE A 200 3.12 -7.72 -15.06
N PHE A 201 2.23 -7.72 -14.07
CA PHE A 201 1.69 -6.53 -13.42
C PHE A 201 2.13 -6.54 -11.96
N ILE A 202 2.40 -5.36 -11.40
CA ILE A 202 2.84 -5.20 -10.01
C ILE A 202 1.89 -4.26 -9.29
N LEU A 203 1.58 -4.55 -8.03
CA LEU A 203 0.91 -3.61 -7.16
C LEU A 203 1.91 -2.53 -6.76
N SER A 204 1.61 -1.28 -7.11
CA SER A 204 2.47 -0.13 -6.83
C SER A 204 1.71 0.90 -5.99
N CYS A 205 2.40 1.54 -5.04
CA CYS A 205 1.85 2.62 -4.23
C CYS A 205 2.56 3.95 -4.54
N THR A 206 1.80 4.98 -4.91
CA THR A 206 2.35 6.31 -5.22
C THR A 206 2.45 7.23 -3.99
N GLN A 207 2.01 6.77 -2.81
CA GLN A 207 2.09 7.51 -1.56
C GLN A 207 3.54 7.58 -1.04
N ARG A 208 4.17 8.76 -1.14
CA ARG A 208 5.53 8.97 -0.66
C ARG A 208 5.59 9.09 0.87
N ARG A 209 6.62 8.50 1.49
CA ARG A 209 6.90 8.57 2.95
C ARG A 209 6.85 9.98 3.53
N ALA A 210 7.36 10.98 2.79
CA ALA A 210 7.30 12.39 3.19
C ALA A 210 5.85 12.93 3.31
N GLY A 211 4.93 12.47 2.46
CA GLY A 211 3.53 12.88 2.50
C GLY A 211 2.72 12.28 3.65
N LEU A 212 3.20 11.19 4.27
CA LEU A 212 2.54 10.57 5.43
C LEU A 212 2.60 11.46 6.67
N LYS A 213 3.62 12.31 6.79
CA LYS A 213 3.80 13.28 7.88
C LYS A 213 2.68 14.32 7.98
N HIS A 214 1.79 14.37 7.00
CA HIS A 214 0.64 15.28 6.93
C HIS A 214 -0.71 14.53 6.99
N LEU A 215 -0.70 13.21 7.21
CA LEU A 215 -1.89 12.38 7.38
C LEU A 215 -2.14 12.12 8.86
N LYS A 216 -3.40 11.86 9.24
CA LYS A 216 -3.75 11.40 10.59
C LYS A 216 -3.11 10.05 10.88
N LEU A 217 -2.70 9.81 12.13
CA LEU A 217 -2.10 8.53 12.56
C LEU A 217 -2.98 7.31 12.21
N GLU A 218 -4.29 7.41 12.46
CA GLU A 218 -5.32 6.43 12.04
C GLU A 218 -5.19 6.02 10.57
N HIS A 219 -4.95 6.99 9.69
CA HIS A 219 -4.86 6.78 8.24
C HIS A 219 -3.45 6.33 7.82
N VAL A 220 -2.40 6.63 8.59
CA VAL A 220 -1.08 6.03 8.39
C VAL A 220 -1.13 4.54 8.75
N LYS A 221 -1.78 4.16 9.87
CA LYS A 221 -1.97 2.75 10.26
C LYS A 221 -2.70 1.91 9.21
N LYS A 222 -3.57 2.51 8.38
CA LYS A 222 -4.19 1.81 7.22
C LYS A 222 -3.17 1.28 6.20
N PHE A 223 -1.97 1.85 6.11
CA PHE A 223 -0.90 1.34 5.23
C PHE A 223 -0.04 0.25 5.87
N GLU A 224 -0.15 0.06 7.19
CA GLU A 224 0.60 -0.95 7.93
C GLU A 224 -0.18 -2.26 8.04
N TYR A 225 -1.52 -2.17 8.11
CA TYR A 225 -2.42 -3.32 8.20
C TYR A 225 -3.15 -3.65 6.88
N CYS A 226 -2.70 -3.11 5.75
CA CYS A 226 -3.33 -3.39 4.46
C CYS A 226 -2.85 -4.70 3.80
N LEU A 227 -3.77 -5.39 3.13
CA LEU A 227 -3.49 -6.45 2.16
C LEU A 227 -4.45 -6.31 0.96
N PRO A 228 -4.14 -6.87 -0.24
CA PRO A 228 -5.12 -6.93 -1.32
C PRO A 228 -6.27 -7.87 -0.95
N TYR A 229 -7.52 -7.39 -1.05
CA TYR A 229 -8.73 -8.13 -0.68
C TYR A 229 -9.18 -9.02 -1.85
N PHE A 230 -9.07 -10.35 -1.73
CA PHE A 230 -9.28 -11.28 -2.85
C PHE A 230 -10.70 -11.85 -2.86
N TYR A 231 -11.65 -11.07 -3.39
CA TYR A 231 -13.04 -11.50 -3.53
C TYR A 231 -13.16 -12.73 -4.44
N GLN A 232 -13.60 -13.86 -3.86
CA GLN A 232 -13.80 -15.14 -4.57
C GLN A 232 -15.30 -15.49 -4.64
N PRO A 233 -16.08 -14.88 -5.56
CA PRO A 233 -17.54 -15.03 -5.62
C PRO A 233 -18.03 -16.48 -5.83
N LEU A 234 -17.19 -17.38 -6.33
CA LEU A 234 -17.55 -18.79 -6.52
C LEU A 234 -17.75 -19.51 -5.17
N GLN A 235 -16.95 -19.17 -4.16
CA GLN A 235 -17.05 -19.73 -2.81
C GLN A 235 -18.14 -19.00 -2.03
N GLU A 236 -18.76 -19.68 -1.05
CA GLU A 236 -19.53 -18.98 -0.03
C GLU A 236 -18.55 -18.29 0.93
N ASP A 237 -18.85 -17.04 1.25
CA ASP A 237 -18.04 -16.24 2.16
C ASP A 237 -18.32 -16.69 3.60
N GLU A 238 -17.29 -16.82 4.44
CA GLU A 238 -17.48 -17.13 5.87
C GLU A 238 -18.30 -16.02 6.56
N LEU A 239 -18.17 -14.77 6.08
CA LEU A 239 -19.00 -13.64 6.52
C LEU A 239 -20.46 -13.73 6.05
N GLU A 240 -20.77 -14.43 4.95
CA GLU A 240 -22.15 -14.72 4.55
C GLU A 240 -22.80 -15.73 5.52
N GLN A 241 -22.02 -16.58 6.17
CA GLN A 241 -22.50 -17.59 7.13
C GLN A 241 -22.41 -17.13 8.60
N ASN A 242 -21.51 -16.22 8.96
CA ASN A 242 -21.27 -15.77 10.33
C ASN A 242 -22.55 -15.34 11.07
N THR A 243 -22.80 -15.96 12.23
CA THR A 243 -23.95 -15.76 13.11
C THR A 243 -23.64 -14.93 14.36
N ILE A 244 -22.36 -14.61 14.57
CA ILE A 244 -21.84 -13.89 15.74
C ILE A 244 -21.90 -12.38 15.49
N VAL A 245 -22.47 -11.64 16.44
CA VAL A 245 -22.36 -10.18 16.51
C VAL A 245 -21.48 -9.76 17.68
N GLN A 246 -20.54 -8.86 17.42
CA GLN A 246 -19.79 -8.18 18.47
C GLN A 246 -20.66 -7.06 19.07
N ILE A 247 -20.72 -7.01 20.40
CA ILE A 247 -21.58 -6.15 21.20
C ILE A 247 -20.69 -5.23 22.04
N ILE A 248 -20.65 -3.95 21.69
CA ILE A 248 -20.22 -2.87 22.59
C ILE A 248 -21.48 -2.18 23.11
N PHE A 249 -21.94 -2.57 24.30
CA PHE A 249 -23.07 -1.91 24.96
C PHE A 249 -22.56 -0.87 25.97
N PRO A 250 -22.98 0.42 25.88
CA PRO A 250 -22.45 1.50 26.71
C PRO A 250 -23.08 1.54 28.12
N ALA A 251 -22.92 0.45 28.87
CA ALA A 251 -23.32 0.34 30.26
C ALA A 251 -22.53 1.29 31.20
N GLU A 252 -23.13 1.58 32.35
CA GLU A 252 -22.45 2.19 33.50
C GLU A 252 -22.28 1.15 34.62
N PRO A 253 -21.12 1.08 35.32
CA PRO A 253 -20.01 2.04 35.30
C PRO A 253 -18.94 1.79 34.22
N LYS A 254 -19.09 0.74 33.39
CA LYS A 254 -18.20 0.41 32.26
C LYS A 254 -19.03 -0.19 31.12
N PRO A 255 -18.67 0.03 29.85
CA PRO A 255 -19.29 -0.67 28.73
C PRO A 255 -19.04 -2.19 28.81
N VAL A 256 -20.04 -2.97 28.40
CA VAL A 256 -19.94 -4.43 28.20
C VAL A 256 -19.38 -4.68 26.81
N PHE A 257 -18.43 -5.62 26.71
CA PHE A 257 -17.78 -6.05 25.48
C PHE A 257 -17.91 -7.57 25.36
N CYS A 258 -18.86 -8.05 24.55
CA CYS A 258 -19.12 -9.48 24.39
C CYS A 258 -19.42 -9.85 22.93
N GLU A 259 -19.44 -11.15 22.65
CA GLU A 259 -19.88 -11.73 21.37
C GLU A 259 -21.17 -12.53 21.62
N PHE A 260 -22.12 -12.46 20.70
CA PHE A 260 -23.41 -13.15 20.80
C PHE A 260 -23.73 -13.85 19.48
N ASP A 261 -23.89 -15.18 19.50
CA ASP A 261 -24.25 -15.98 18.34
C ASP A 261 -25.77 -16.16 18.25
N TRP A 262 -26.41 -15.59 17.23
CA TRP A 262 -27.88 -15.62 17.13
C TRP A 262 -28.50 -16.97 16.72
N ASP A 263 -27.67 -18.00 16.50
CA ASP A 263 -28.05 -19.36 16.09
C ASP A 263 -27.67 -20.39 17.18
N LEU A 264 -26.68 -20.07 18.04
CA LEU A 264 -26.25 -20.91 19.17
C LEU A 264 -26.67 -20.39 20.55
N ASP A 265 -26.76 -19.08 20.76
CA ASP A 265 -27.08 -18.46 22.07
C ASP A 265 -28.58 -18.10 22.20
N GLU A 266 -29.18 -18.46 23.33
CA GLU A 266 -30.50 -17.96 23.71
C GLU A 266 -30.36 -16.62 24.47
N LEU A 267 -30.97 -15.56 23.92
CA LEU A 267 -30.81 -14.18 24.40
C LEU A 267 -31.16 -13.99 25.89
N GLU A 268 -32.15 -14.72 26.42
CA GLU A 268 -32.50 -14.62 27.84
C GLU A 268 -31.39 -15.23 28.71
N GLU A 269 -31.00 -16.49 28.46
CA GLU A 269 -29.90 -17.14 29.20
C GLU A 269 -28.57 -16.38 29.08
N PHE A 270 -28.26 -15.85 27.90
CA PHE A 270 -27.05 -15.08 27.67
C PHE A 270 -27.03 -13.80 28.51
N THR A 271 -28.16 -13.08 28.55
CA THR A 271 -28.26 -11.86 29.37
C THR A 271 -28.30 -12.18 30.86
N ASP A 272 -28.91 -13.30 31.27
CA ASP A 272 -28.88 -13.75 32.67
C ASP A 272 -27.46 -14.05 33.15
N LYS A 273 -26.64 -14.76 32.35
CA LYS A 273 -25.23 -15.04 32.69
C LYS A 273 -24.43 -13.76 32.93
N LEU A 274 -24.59 -12.74 32.08
CA LEU A 274 -23.92 -11.44 32.26
C LEU A 274 -24.35 -10.68 33.52
N VAL A 275 -25.57 -10.94 34.04
CA VAL A 275 -26.04 -10.38 35.32
C VAL A 275 -25.55 -11.23 36.51
N GLU A 276 -25.50 -12.55 36.39
CA GLU A 276 -24.92 -13.45 37.40
C GLU A 276 -23.40 -13.23 37.59
N GLU A 277 -22.69 -12.82 36.55
CA GLU A 277 -21.25 -12.53 36.57
C GLU A 277 -20.90 -11.08 36.96
N GLU A 278 -21.90 -10.27 37.35
CA GLU A 278 -21.80 -8.83 37.69
C GLU A 278 -21.26 -7.92 36.55
N GLU A 279 -21.27 -8.38 35.29
CA GLU A 279 -20.85 -7.58 34.13
C GLU A 279 -21.93 -6.59 33.65
N LEU A 280 -23.20 -6.98 33.75
CA LEU A 280 -24.37 -6.17 33.41
C LEU A 280 -25.27 -5.98 34.64
N SER A 281 -25.81 -4.77 34.84
CA SER A 281 -26.74 -4.51 35.94
C SER A 281 -28.19 -4.87 35.58
N GLU A 282 -28.96 -5.36 36.57
CA GLU A 282 -30.34 -5.84 36.39
C GLU A 282 -31.28 -4.75 35.84
N ASP A 283 -31.04 -3.47 36.15
CA ASP A 283 -31.79 -2.32 35.62
C ASP A 283 -31.48 -1.99 34.15
N GLN A 284 -30.36 -2.48 33.63
CA GLN A 284 -29.96 -2.33 32.22
C GLN A 284 -30.31 -3.56 31.36
N LYS A 285 -30.83 -4.64 31.96
CA LYS A 285 -31.13 -5.93 31.30
C LYS A 285 -31.96 -5.79 30.01
N ASP A 286 -33.06 -5.04 30.07
CA ASP A 286 -33.95 -4.87 28.91
C ASP A 286 -33.35 -3.98 27.82
N ALA A 287 -32.62 -2.92 28.21
CA ALA A 287 -31.93 -2.04 27.25
C ALA A 287 -30.78 -2.77 26.53
N PHE A 288 -30.09 -3.68 27.22
CA PHE A 288 -29.08 -4.56 26.61
C PHE A 288 -29.73 -5.51 25.59
N LYS A 289 -30.84 -6.18 25.94
CA LYS A 289 -31.57 -7.07 25.01
C LYS A 289 -32.05 -6.35 23.76
N ASP A 290 -32.61 -5.15 23.89
CA ASP A 290 -33.03 -4.34 22.74
C ASP A 290 -31.83 -4.00 21.83
N PHE A 291 -30.68 -3.66 22.42
CA PHE A 291 -29.43 -3.40 21.68
C PHE A 291 -28.90 -4.65 20.96
N VAL A 292 -28.88 -5.81 21.62
CA VAL A 292 -28.48 -7.09 20.99
C VAL A 292 -29.45 -7.46 19.87
N GLN A 293 -30.77 -7.30 20.06
CA GLN A 293 -31.76 -7.53 19.00
C GLN A 293 -31.55 -6.60 17.80
N GLU A 294 -31.20 -5.32 18.03
CA GLU A 294 -30.83 -4.40 16.97
C GLU A 294 -29.56 -4.87 16.22
N LYS A 295 -28.51 -5.28 16.93
CA LYS A 295 -27.27 -5.80 16.31
C LYS A 295 -27.50 -7.07 15.50
N VAL A 296 -28.28 -8.02 16.04
CA VAL A 296 -28.72 -9.24 15.34
C VAL A 296 -29.56 -8.90 14.10
N ARG A 297 -30.43 -7.88 14.17
CA ARG A 297 -31.22 -7.38 13.03
C ARG A 297 -30.34 -6.71 11.97
N GLU A 298 -29.26 -6.03 12.36
CA GLU A 298 -28.28 -5.45 11.44
C GLU A 298 -27.45 -6.52 10.73
N GLY A 299 -26.88 -7.48 11.47
CA GLY A 299 -26.12 -8.60 10.89
C GLY A 299 -26.97 -9.47 9.97
N LYS A 300 -28.17 -9.92 10.40
CA LYS A 300 -29.08 -10.70 9.55
C LYS A 300 -29.51 -9.96 8.27
N LYS A 301 -29.49 -8.61 8.28
CA LYS A 301 -29.68 -7.80 7.09
C LYS A 301 -28.43 -7.80 6.20
N ALA A 302 -27.25 -7.57 6.78
CA ALA A 302 -25.98 -7.54 6.06
C ALA A 302 -25.69 -8.88 5.35
N ASN A 303 -25.83 -10.02 6.05
CA ASN A 303 -25.61 -11.35 5.46
C ASN A 303 -26.57 -11.62 4.29
N ARG A 304 -27.81 -11.12 4.34
CA ARG A 304 -28.74 -11.22 3.20
C ARG A 304 -28.29 -10.35 2.03
N GLU A 305 -27.90 -9.10 2.28
CA GLU A 305 -27.43 -8.19 1.23
C GLU A 305 -26.12 -8.66 0.59
N ALA A 306 -25.23 -9.32 1.35
CA ALA A 306 -24.05 -10.02 0.85
C ALA A 306 -24.43 -11.21 -0.07
N ARG A 307 -25.25 -12.15 0.42
CA ARG A 307 -25.74 -13.31 -0.37
C ARG A 307 -26.46 -12.88 -1.65
N GLU A 308 -27.27 -11.82 -1.60
CA GLU A 308 -27.93 -11.24 -2.78
C GLU A 308 -26.93 -10.62 -3.76
N ALA A 309 -25.92 -9.89 -3.27
CA ALA A 309 -24.85 -9.32 -4.10
C ALA A 309 -23.97 -10.39 -4.76
N ARG A 310 -23.56 -11.43 -4.02
CA ARG A 310 -22.82 -12.59 -4.54
C ARG A 310 -23.63 -13.34 -5.59
N LYS A 311 -24.91 -13.64 -5.31
CA LYS A 311 -25.80 -14.28 -6.28
C LYS A 311 -25.90 -13.45 -7.57
N LYS A 312 -26.09 -12.13 -7.46
CA LYS A 312 -26.13 -11.23 -8.61
C LYS A 312 -24.81 -11.25 -9.39
N ALA A 313 -23.67 -11.24 -8.70
CA ALA A 313 -22.36 -11.34 -9.34
C ALA A 313 -22.21 -12.66 -10.13
N LEU A 314 -22.67 -13.79 -9.59
CA LEU A 314 -22.66 -15.10 -10.28
C LEU A 314 -23.59 -15.15 -11.50
N GLU A 315 -24.72 -14.43 -11.47
CA GLU A 315 -25.66 -14.29 -12.60
C GLU A 315 -25.13 -13.35 -13.70
N GLU A 316 -24.44 -12.25 -13.34
CA GLU A 316 -23.88 -11.29 -14.30
C GLU A 316 -22.51 -11.72 -14.89
N MET A 317 -21.86 -12.72 -14.32
CA MET A 317 -20.50 -13.16 -14.68
C MET A 317 -20.47 -14.14 -15.87
N SER A 318 -19.61 -13.87 -16.85
CA SER A 318 -19.38 -14.75 -18.00
C SER A 318 -18.65 -16.04 -17.63
N GLU A 319 -18.82 -17.09 -18.43
CA GLU A 319 -18.18 -18.40 -18.18
C GLU A 319 -16.64 -18.30 -18.20
N GLU A 320 -16.08 -17.50 -19.12
CA GLU A 320 -14.64 -17.17 -19.17
C GLU A 320 -14.13 -16.56 -17.84
N THR A 321 -14.97 -15.82 -17.13
CA THR A 321 -14.65 -15.22 -15.83
C THR A 321 -14.78 -16.22 -14.69
N LYS A 322 -15.75 -17.14 -14.77
CA LYS A 322 -15.90 -18.28 -13.83
C LYS A 322 -14.71 -19.23 -13.95
N ASP A 323 -14.32 -19.60 -15.17
CA ASP A 323 -13.12 -20.39 -15.44
C ASP A 323 -11.86 -19.70 -14.92
N ALA A 324 -11.75 -18.38 -15.09
CA ALA A 324 -10.64 -17.61 -14.54
C ALA A 324 -10.57 -17.65 -13.00
N PHE A 325 -11.71 -17.52 -12.31
CA PHE A 325 -11.77 -17.63 -10.84
C PHE A 325 -11.49 -19.05 -10.33
N GLN A 326 -11.84 -20.11 -11.09
CA GLN A 326 -11.50 -21.50 -10.74
C GLN A 326 -10.03 -21.83 -10.99
N ASN A 327 -9.43 -21.26 -12.04
CA ASN A 327 -8.05 -21.51 -12.44
C ASN A 327 -7.05 -20.49 -11.84
N MET A 328 -7.51 -19.54 -11.02
CA MET A 328 -6.66 -18.57 -10.33
C MET A 328 -5.70 -19.30 -9.37
N ARG A 329 -4.41 -18.97 -9.45
CA ARG A 329 -3.36 -19.62 -8.64
C ARG A 329 -2.45 -18.59 -8.00
N PHE A 330 -2.09 -18.86 -6.75
CA PHE A 330 -1.23 -18.02 -5.93
C PHE A 330 0.11 -18.73 -5.69
N TYR A 331 1.21 -18.05 -6.00
CA TYR A 331 2.57 -18.56 -5.88
C TYR A 331 3.37 -17.64 -4.95
N LYS A 332 3.98 -18.20 -3.90
CA LYS A 332 4.65 -17.45 -2.82
C LYS A 332 6.17 -17.61 -2.91
N PHE A 333 6.85 -16.54 -3.30
CA PHE A 333 8.29 -16.51 -3.47
C PHE A 333 8.98 -15.89 -2.25
N TYR A 334 9.73 -16.73 -1.55
CA TYR A 334 10.75 -16.32 -0.57
C TYR A 334 12.10 -16.16 -1.26
N PRO A 335 13.01 -15.32 -0.74
CA PRO A 335 14.36 -15.23 -1.27
C PRO A 335 15.15 -16.54 -1.13
N VAL A 336 16.03 -16.79 -2.09
CA VAL A 336 16.96 -17.92 -2.11
C VAL A 336 18.10 -17.67 -1.12
N PRO A 337 18.49 -18.65 -0.27
CA PRO A 337 19.62 -18.48 0.65
C PRO A 337 20.93 -18.19 -0.09
N THR A 338 21.73 -17.26 0.45
CA THR A 338 23.08 -16.93 -0.03
C THR A 338 24.03 -16.75 1.16
N PRO A 339 25.37 -16.81 0.98
CA PRO A 339 26.32 -16.61 2.08
C PRO A 339 26.23 -15.25 2.79
N ASP A 340 25.65 -14.23 2.14
CA ASP A 340 25.52 -12.87 2.65
C ASP A 340 24.10 -12.50 3.11
N THR A 341 23.16 -13.46 3.12
CA THR A 341 21.78 -13.29 3.61
C THR A 341 21.45 -14.29 4.70
N PRO A 342 20.50 -13.99 5.62
CA PRO A 342 19.94 -15.00 6.52
C PRO A 342 19.31 -16.16 5.73
N ASP A 343 19.43 -17.39 6.22
CA ASP A 343 18.68 -18.52 5.67
C ASP A 343 17.25 -18.50 6.23
N VAL A 344 16.28 -18.36 5.32
CA VAL A 344 14.85 -18.29 5.62
C VAL A 344 14.14 -19.63 5.44
N SER A 345 14.86 -20.70 5.06
CA SER A 345 14.26 -21.97 4.63
C SER A 345 13.39 -22.66 5.69
N ASN A 346 13.72 -22.46 6.97
CA ASN A 346 13.00 -23.05 8.10
C ASN A 346 11.81 -22.20 8.62
N VAL A 347 11.61 -20.99 8.08
CA VAL A 347 10.55 -20.05 8.49
C VAL A 347 9.57 -19.73 7.35
N LYS A 348 9.53 -20.59 6.32
CA LYS A 348 8.62 -20.47 5.18
C LYS A 348 7.20 -20.84 5.57
N MET A 349 6.38 -19.84 5.87
CA MET A 349 4.94 -20.00 6.07
C MET A 349 4.25 -20.32 4.74
N LEU A 350 3.23 -21.18 4.78
CA LEU A 350 2.37 -21.43 3.62
C LEU A 350 1.55 -20.18 3.23
N LEU A 351 0.80 -20.27 2.13
CA LEU A 351 -0.31 -19.36 1.85
C LEU A 351 -1.55 -19.78 2.67
N SER A 352 -1.46 -19.65 3.99
CA SER A 352 -2.66 -19.58 4.84
C SER A 352 -3.33 -18.22 4.61
N ASN A 353 -4.59 -18.25 4.18
CA ASN A 353 -5.53 -17.13 4.16
C ASN A 353 -5.20 -16.03 3.11
N LEU A 354 -5.28 -16.39 1.82
CA LEU A 354 -5.65 -15.46 0.73
C LEU A 354 -7.01 -15.82 0.09
N SER A 355 -7.69 -16.82 0.63
CA SER A 355 -9.07 -17.18 0.34
C SER A 355 -9.89 -16.87 1.59
N GLY A 356 -10.94 -16.05 1.48
CA GLY A 356 -11.72 -15.65 2.66
C GLY A 356 -10.93 -14.74 3.61
N VAL A 357 -10.37 -13.65 3.06
CA VAL A 357 -10.05 -12.41 3.79
C VAL A 357 -10.69 -11.29 2.98
#